data_AF-A0A6B1GGK3-F1
#
_entry.id   AF-A0A6B1GGK3-F1
#
_cell.length_a   1.000
_cell.length_b   1.000
_cell.length_c   1.000
_cell.angle_alpha   90.00
_cell.angle_beta   90.00
_cell.angle_gamma   90.00
#
_symmetry.space_group_name_H-M   'P 1'
#
loop_
_entity.id
_entity.type
_entity.pdbx_description
1 polymer ?
#
loop_
_entity_poly.entity_id
_entity_poly.type
_entity_poly.pdbx_seq_one_letter_code
_entity_poly.pdbx_strand_id
1 'polypeptide(L)'
;MTEPDTPSDLRARWLQLRRLARGRVQQLRDLGSRARPRLQELGDFAARALARVRGLIAGGRARLHEFAAWVRPHLQKLRDFAATVLARVRDFIAGARARLRQFAAWAHPRLQALRDFAARVLARLREFAAWARPRLQALRDAVVRILARLRDLAARAIPWLRVLRNLAARALRRLRGLGAWALVCLLYAGVLALRTLRGFAIRAIGRLRALGTFTVQALVWLRASVPAAVVVLATIVTLSFLMFVLTEPAPRWILLLGVLAAALGTHGVLRGEHPRTFELGADSTPQLVLPALYALAIPLFIDENARGLWVPFCAIAAGLGFAAIVVAEVRSVREFERGAAEARLVADAGAYLTAFALLSLLYTRDPSLPAAIVTAALVGGLLSFEVLRNSTLGLLDILTFALVGALVIGELRWALHFVPLDGHLAAVALLIAFFFVSGVLAARLRGQLTREVLFQYSALAAIGAVVVTAARAANLA
;
A
#
# COMPACT_ATOMS: atom_id res chain seq x y z
N MET A 1 -113.05 -20.29 -56.60
CA MET A 1 -114.27 -19.48 -56.48
C MET A 1 -114.48 -19.19 -55.01
N THR A 2 -114.04 -18.02 -54.57
CA THR A 2 -114.36 -17.43 -53.28
C THR A 2 -114.74 -15.98 -53.57
N GLU A 3 -115.91 -15.61 -53.06
CA GLU A 3 -116.70 -14.40 -53.31
C GLU A 3 -115.90 -13.09 -53.37
N PRO A 4 -116.32 -12.12 -54.20
CA PRO A 4 -115.67 -10.82 -54.29
C PRO A 4 -116.03 -9.96 -53.07
N ASP A 5 -114.99 -9.51 -52.37
CA ASP A 5 -115.05 -8.58 -51.22
C ASP A 5 -116.01 -7.43 -51.51
N THR A 6 -117.08 -7.35 -50.71
CA THR A 6 -118.06 -6.27 -50.81
C THR A 6 -117.42 -4.91 -50.45
N PRO A 7 -117.88 -3.79 -51.02
CA PRO A 7 -117.28 -2.46 -50.83
C PRO A 7 -117.16 -2.00 -49.37
N SER A 8 -117.92 -2.59 -48.45
CA SER A 8 -117.83 -2.35 -47.01
C SER A 8 -116.54 -2.91 -46.37
N ASP A 9 -116.01 -4.02 -46.88
CA ASP A 9 -114.86 -4.71 -46.28
C ASP A 9 -113.52 -4.03 -46.60
N LEU A 10 -113.42 -3.49 -47.81
CA LEU A 10 -112.30 -2.62 -48.21
C LEU A 10 -112.25 -1.34 -47.36
N ARG A 11 -113.42 -0.79 -46.98
CA ARG A 11 -113.49 0.42 -46.14
C ARG A 11 -113.06 0.14 -44.70
N ALA A 12 -113.42 -1.02 -44.15
CA ALA A 12 -112.98 -1.46 -42.82
C ALA A 12 -111.46 -1.69 -42.76
N ARG A 13 -110.90 -2.39 -43.76
CA ARG A 13 -109.44 -2.59 -43.89
C ARG A 13 -108.66 -1.28 -44.06
N TRP A 14 -109.19 -0.34 -44.84
CA TRP A 14 -108.54 0.97 -45.02
C TRP A 14 -108.51 1.78 -43.72
N LEU A 15 -109.60 1.73 -42.94
CA LEU A 15 -109.65 2.38 -41.62
C LEU A 15 -108.70 1.72 -40.61
N GLN A 16 -108.55 0.39 -40.66
CA GLN A 16 -107.62 -0.34 -39.80
C GLN A 16 -106.15 -0.03 -40.15
N LEU A 17 -105.79 0.01 -41.44
CA LEU A 17 -104.47 0.45 -41.90
C LEU A 17 -104.18 1.90 -41.52
N ARG A 18 -105.19 2.78 -41.60
CA ARG A 18 -105.04 4.19 -41.20
C ARG A 18 -104.82 4.36 -39.69
N ARG A 19 -105.43 3.52 -38.85
CA ARG A 19 -105.18 3.50 -37.39
C ARG A 19 -103.78 2.99 -37.08
N LEU A 20 -103.34 1.92 -37.74
CA LEU A 20 -101.98 1.36 -37.58
C LEU A 20 -100.90 2.35 -38.05
N ALA A 21 -101.14 3.05 -39.16
CA ALA A 21 -100.24 4.09 -39.66
C ALA A 21 -100.15 5.27 -38.67
N ARG A 22 -101.28 5.75 -38.13
CA ARG A 22 -101.27 6.82 -37.11
C ARG A 22 -100.56 6.38 -35.82
N GLY A 23 -100.80 5.15 -35.37
CA GLY A 23 -100.12 4.59 -34.20
C GLY A 23 -98.61 4.56 -34.36
N ARG A 24 -98.11 4.08 -35.52
CA ARG A 24 -96.67 4.07 -35.82
C ARG A 24 -96.06 5.46 -35.96
N VAL A 25 -96.79 6.41 -36.56
CA VAL A 25 -96.31 7.81 -36.67
C VAL A 25 -96.22 8.48 -35.30
N GLN A 26 -97.17 8.21 -34.40
CA GLN A 26 -97.13 8.73 -33.04
C GLN A 26 -95.98 8.11 -32.24
N GLN A 27 -95.75 6.81 -32.40
CA GLN A 27 -94.67 6.08 -31.73
C GLN A 27 -93.28 6.53 -32.20
N LEU A 28 -93.11 6.84 -33.49
CA LEU A 28 -91.87 7.42 -34.02
C LEU A 28 -91.66 8.88 -33.56
N ARG A 29 -92.74 9.64 -33.38
CA ARG A 29 -92.67 11.02 -32.85
C ARG A 29 -92.31 11.03 -31.36
N ASP A 30 -92.80 10.06 -30.59
CA ASP A 30 -92.41 9.84 -29.18
C ASP A 30 -90.97 9.34 -29.03
N LEU A 31 -90.51 8.47 -29.92
CA LEU A 31 -89.09 8.07 -29.96
C LEU A 31 -88.19 9.25 -30.34
N GLY A 32 -88.61 10.08 -31.29
CA GLY A 32 -87.90 11.31 -31.67
C GLY A 32 -87.83 12.33 -30.55
N SER A 33 -88.91 12.54 -29.79
CA SER A 33 -88.94 13.49 -28.67
C SER A 33 -88.10 13.02 -27.47
N ARG A 34 -87.97 11.71 -27.24
CA ARG A 34 -87.08 11.13 -26.22
C ARG A 34 -85.61 11.05 -26.64
N ALA A 35 -85.33 10.90 -27.94
CA ALA A 35 -83.96 10.85 -28.47
C ALA A 35 -83.30 12.24 -28.50
N ARG A 36 -84.08 13.31 -28.74
CA ARG A 36 -83.57 14.68 -28.87
C ARG A 36 -82.82 15.21 -27.63
N PRO A 37 -83.33 15.09 -26.39
CA PRO A 37 -82.61 15.54 -25.21
C PRO A 37 -81.36 14.69 -24.94
N ARG A 38 -81.39 13.37 -25.21
CA ARG A 38 -80.22 12.50 -25.05
C ARG A 38 -79.10 12.81 -26.05
N LEU A 39 -79.46 13.21 -27.27
CA LEU A 39 -78.48 13.66 -28.26
C LEU A 39 -77.88 15.03 -27.90
N GLN A 40 -78.65 15.92 -27.28
CA GLN A 40 -78.14 17.18 -26.74
C GLN A 40 -77.21 16.95 -25.53
N GLU A 41 -77.57 16.07 -24.60
CA GLU A 41 -76.71 15.69 -23.47
C GLU A 41 -75.39 15.06 -23.92
N LEU A 42 -75.42 14.20 -24.95
CA LEU A 42 -74.22 13.63 -25.57
C LEU A 42 -73.37 14.70 -26.26
N GLY A 43 -74.00 15.67 -26.94
CA GLY A 43 -73.31 16.82 -27.54
C GLY A 43 -72.61 17.69 -26.49
N ASP A 44 -73.30 18.02 -25.40
CA ASP A 44 -72.77 18.83 -24.31
C ASP A 44 -71.68 18.09 -23.52
N PHE A 45 -71.81 16.77 -23.37
CA PHE A 45 -70.76 15.94 -22.80
C PHE A 45 -69.51 15.91 -23.69
N ALA A 46 -69.67 15.70 -25.00
CA ALA A 46 -68.57 15.71 -25.95
C ALA A 46 -67.87 17.08 -26.01
N ALA A 47 -68.64 18.17 -25.99
CA ALA A 47 -68.10 19.54 -25.97
C ALA A 47 -67.29 19.81 -24.68
N ARG A 48 -67.80 19.39 -23.51
CA ARG A 48 -67.07 19.50 -22.23
C ARG A 48 -65.83 18.62 -22.18
N ALA A 49 -65.90 17.40 -22.71
CA ALA A 49 -64.74 16.50 -22.80
C ALA A 49 -63.65 17.08 -23.71
N LEU A 50 -64.02 17.61 -24.88
CA LEU A 50 -63.09 18.28 -25.80
C LEU A 50 -62.49 19.56 -25.20
N ALA A 51 -63.26 20.35 -24.46
CA ALA A 51 -62.75 21.52 -23.74
C ALA A 51 -61.74 21.12 -22.65
N ARG A 52 -62.00 20.03 -21.92
CA ARG A 52 -61.11 19.50 -20.87
C ARG A 52 -59.80 18.94 -21.45
N VAL A 53 -59.89 18.21 -22.56
CA VAL A 53 -58.71 17.70 -23.29
C VAL A 53 -57.90 18.85 -23.89
N ARG A 54 -58.54 19.87 -24.48
CA ARG A 54 -57.85 21.09 -24.94
C ARG A 54 -57.19 21.85 -23.80
N GLY A 55 -57.83 21.96 -22.64
CA GLY A 55 -57.26 22.57 -21.45
C GLY A 55 -56.04 21.81 -20.90
N LEU A 56 -56.09 20.47 -20.90
CA LEU A 56 -54.96 19.62 -20.50
C LEU A 56 -53.80 19.69 -21.50
N ILE A 57 -54.07 19.72 -22.80
CA ILE A 57 -53.04 19.87 -23.84
C ILE A 57 -52.43 21.28 -23.80
N ALA A 58 -53.23 22.33 -23.63
CA ALA A 58 -52.75 23.70 -23.50
C ALA A 58 -51.92 23.89 -22.21
N GLY A 59 -52.38 23.33 -21.08
CA GLY A 59 -51.65 23.32 -19.82
C GLY A 59 -50.35 22.50 -19.89
N GLY A 60 -50.36 21.36 -20.56
CA GLY A 60 -49.15 20.55 -20.81
C GLY A 60 -48.15 21.25 -21.73
N ARG A 61 -48.62 21.94 -22.76
CA ARG A 61 -47.78 22.69 -23.70
C ARG A 61 -47.19 23.96 -23.06
N ALA A 62 -47.97 24.64 -22.21
CA ALA A 62 -47.48 25.76 -21.41
C ALA A 62 -46.40 25.30 -20.41
N ARG A 63 -46.62 24.20 -19.68
CA ARG A 63 -45.62 23.63 -18.77
C ARG A 63 -44.37 23.14 -19.48
N LEU A 64 -44.50 22.57 -20.69
CA LEU A 64 -43.35 22.19 -21.50
C LEU A 64 -42.57 23.41 -22.02
N HIS A 65 -43.26 24.48 -22.40
CA HIS A 65 -42.60 25.74 -22.78
C HIS A 65 -41.93 26.41 -21.60
N GLU A 66 -42.56 26.41 -20.42
CA GLU A 66 -41.99 26.95 -19.18
C GLU A 66 -40.80 26.12 -18.70
N PHE A 67 -40.89 24.78 -18.78
CA PHE A 67 -39.78 23.88 -18.53
C PHE A 67 -38.65 24.08 -19.55
N ALA A 68 -38.95 24.21 -20.84
CA ALA A 68 -37.93 24.48 -21.86
C ALA A 68 -37.27 25.86 -21.67
N ALA A 69 -38.05 26.88 -21.30
CA ALA A 69 -37.56 28.22 -20.98
C ALA A 69 -36.70 28.22 -19.71
N TRP A 70 -37.01 27.36 -18.73
CA TRP A 70 -36.21 27.17 -17.52
C TRP A 70 -34.93 26.34 -17.78
N VAL A 71 -35.00 25.29 -18.61
CA VAL A 71 -33.85 24.42 -18.94
C VAL A 71 -32.83 25.12 -19.84
N ARG A 72 -33.28 25.94 -20.80
CA ARG A 72 -32.40 26.62 -21.77
C ARG A 72 -31.26 27.43 -21.12
N PRO A 73 -31.48 28.32 -20.13
CA PRO A 73 -30.40 29.04 -19.47
C PRO A 73 -29.48 28.12 -18.63
N HIS A 74 -29.98 26.99 -18.13
CA HIS A 74 -29.15 26.01 -17.42
C HIS A 74 -28.24 25.22 -18.38
N LEU A 75 -28.75 24.85 -19.55
CA LEU A 75 -27.94 24.26 -20.63
C LEU A 75 -26.89 25.25 -21.15
N GLN A 76 -27.24 26.53 -21.26
CA GLN A 76 -26.30 27.59 -21.61
C GLN A 76 -25.17 27.69 -20.57
N LYS A 77 -25.51 27.77 -19.28
CA LYS A 77 -24.53 27.77 -18.17
C LYS A 77 -23.63 26.54 -18.17
N LEU A 78 -24.20 25.35 -18.42
CA LEU A 78 -23.43 24.10 -18.53
C LEU A 78 -22.47 24.13 -19.71
N ARG A 79 -22.89 24.65 -20.87
CA ARG A 79 -22.04 24.81 -22.05
C ARG A 79 -20.91 25.81 -21.80
N ASP A 80 -21.21 26.95 -21.17
CA ASP A 80 -20.22 27.99 -20.90
C ASP A 80 -19.23 27.53 -19.82
N PHE A 81 -19.69 26.79 -18.81
CA PHE A 81 -18.85 26.09 -17.84
C PHE A 81 -17.95 25.05 -18.51
N ALA A 82 -18.50 24.19 -19.37
CA ALA A 82 -17.74 23.20 -20.11
C ALA A 82 -16.67 23.84 -21.01
N ALA A 83 -16.99 24.95 -21.69
CA ALA A 83 -16.05 25.71 -22.50
C ALA A 83 -14.92 26.32 -21.63
N THR A 84 -15.25 26.84 -20.45
CA THR A 84 -14.28 27.38 -19.49
C THR A 84 -13.34 26.30 -18.96
N VAL A 85 -13.88 25.12 -18.63
CA VAL A 85 -13.10 23.96 -18.18
C VAL A 85 -12.18 23.47 -19.30
N LEU A 86 -12.70 23.34 -20.53
CA LEU A 86 -11.91 22.95 -21.71
C LEU A 86 -10.76 23.94 -21.99
N ALA A 87 -11.02 25.25 -21.91
CA ALA A 87 -9.99 26.26 -22.06
C ALA A 87 -8.89 26.13 -20.98
N ARG A 88 -9.28 25.94 -19.72
CA ARG A 88 -8.35 25.82 -18.59
C ARG A 88 -7.52 24.54 -18.64
N VAL A 89 -8.12 23.43 -19.08
CA VAL A 89 -7.43 22.16 -19.34
C VAL A 89 -6.44 22.32 -20.49
N ARG A 90 -6.82 22.99 -21.58
CA ARG A 90 -5.94 23.27 -22.72
C ARG A 90 -4.73 24.12 -22.30
N ASP A 91 -4.96 25.17 -21.51
CA ASP A 91 -3.89 26.06 -21.02
C ASP A 91 -2.97 25.34 -20.03
N PHE A 92 -3.52 24.48 -19.17
CA PHE A 92 -2.75 23.61 -18.29
C PHE A 92 -1.86 22.64 -19.08
N ILE A 93 -2.40 21.98 -20.11
CA ILE A 93 -1.65 21.07 -20.99
C ILE A 93 -0.55 21.83 -21.74
N ALA A 94 -0.85 23.03 -22.26
CA ALA A 94 0.14 23.88 -22.92
C ALA A 94 1.27 24.29 -21.95
N GLY A 95 0.92 24.69 -20.73
CA GLY A 95 1.88 25.02 -19.66
C GLY A 95 2.72 23.81 -19.25
N ALA A 96 2.12 22.63 -19.09
CA ALA A 96 2.81 21.39 -18.79
C ALA A 96 3.77 21.00 -19.92
N ARG A 97 3.36 21.15 -21.18
CA ARG A 97 4.20 20.87 -22.35
C ARG A 97 5.38 21.85 -22.46
N ALA A 98 5.17 23.12 -22.15
CA ALA A 98 6.24 24.12 -22.10
C ALA A 98 7.25 23.79 -20.99
N ARG A 99 6.79 23.43 -19.79
CA ARG A 99 7.65 22.98 -18.67
C ARG A 99 8.40 21.70 -19.00
N LEU A 100 7.76 20.74 -19.67
CA LEU A 100 8.41 19.51 -20.15
C LEU A 100 9.50 19.80 -21.19
N ARG A 101 9.29 20.75 -22.11
CA ARG A 101 10.32 21.17 -23.06
C ARG A 101 11.50 21.87 -22.38
N GLN A 102 11.21 22.77 -21.43
CA GLN A 102 12.26 23.41 -20.62
C GLN A 102 13.05 22.39 -19.79
N PHE A 103 12.35 21.43 -19.18
CA PHE A 103 12.97 20.33 -18.46
C PHE A 103 13.82 19.46 -19.38
N ALA A 104 13.32 19.10 -20.57
CA ALA A 104 14.07 18.32 -21.55
C ALA A 104 15.34 19.05 -22.02
N ALA A 105 15.25 20.36 -22.29
CA ALA A 105 16.41 21.18 -22.68
C ALA A 105 17.43 21.30 -21.53
N TRP A 106 16.98 21.42 -20.28
CA TRP A 106 17.82 21.42 -19.09
C TRP A 106 18.44 20.04 -18.78
N ALA A 107 17.69 18.97 -19.05
CA ALA A 107 18.05 17.59 -18.74
C ALA A 107 19.01 17.00 -19.77
N HIS A 108 18.88 17.34 -21.06
CA HIS A 108 19.71 16.76 -22.12
C HIS A 108 21.22 16.89 -21.88
N PRO A 109 21.80 18.08 -21.61
CA PRO A 109 23.23 18.21 -21.34
C PRO A 109 23.64 17.54 -20.01
N ARG A 110 22.74 17.50 -19.01
CA ARG A 110 23.00 16.79 -17.74
C ARG A 110 23.00 15.28 -17.90
N LEU A 111 22.12 14.74 -18.74
CA LEU A 111 22.08 13.32 -19.08
C LEU A 111 23.32 12.91 -19.87
N GLN A 112 23.83 13.78 -20.75
CA GLN A 112 25.12 13.56 -21.42
C GLN A 112 26.28 13.59 -20.41
N ALA A 113 26.34 14.59 -19.53
CA ALA A 113 27.34 14.65 -18.47
C ALA A 113 27.28 13.44 -17.53
N LEU A 114 26.07 12.97 -17.20
CA LEU A 114 25.81 11.74 -16.45
C LEU A 114 26.29 10.50 -17.20
N ARG A 115 26.06 10.41 -18.51
CA ARG A 115 26.55 9.29 -19.34
C ARG A 115 28.07 9.24 -19.33
N ASP A 116 28.73 10.38 -19.52
CA ASP A 116 30.19 10.46 -19.56
C ASP A 116 30.78 10.22 -18.16
N PHE A 117 30.12 10.70 -17.11
CA PHE A 117 30.46 10.38 -15.73
C PHE A 117 30.29 8.88 -15.46
N ALA A 118 29.17 8.28 -15.85
CA ALA A 118 28.91 6.86 -15.70
C ALA A 118 29.97 6.03 -16.43
N ALA A 119 30.39 6.42 -17.63
CA ALA A 119 31.49 5.78 -18.36
C ALA A 119 32.81 5.84 -17.58
N ARG A 120 33.14 6.99 -16.99
CA ARG A 120 34.32 7.16 -16.13
C ARG A 120 34.24 6.31 -14.86
N VAL A 121 33.08 6.26 -14.22
CA VAL A 121 32.88 5.42 -13.03
C VAL A 121 32.93 3.95 -13.40
N LEU A 122 32.38 3.52 -14.55
CA LEU A 122 32.46 2.13 -15.01
C LEU A 122 33.92 1.71 -15.26
N ALA A 123 34.74 2.59 -15.83
CA ALA A 123 36.17 2.36 -15.99
C ALA A 123 36.86 2.20 -14.63
N ARG A 124 36.63 3.11 -13.68
CA ARG A 124 37.17 3.02 -12.31
C ARG A 124 36.67 1.80 -11.55
N LEU A 125 35.41 1.41 -11.72
CA LEU A 125 34.85 0.21 -11.09
C LEU A 125 35.46 -1.06 -11.67
N ARG A 126 35.81 -1.09 -12.96
CA ARG A 126 36.54 -2.21 -13.57
C ARG A 126 37.95 -2.33 -12.98
N GLU A 127 38.66 -1.22 -12.84
CA GLU A 127 39.97 -1.17 -12.17
C GLU A 127 39.88 -1.59 -10.71
N PHE A 128 38.88 -1.07 -9.99
CA PHE A 128 38.62 -1.44 -8.59
C PHE A 128 38.22 -2.91 -8.47
N ALA A 129 37.39 -3.45 -9.36
CA ALA A 129 37.01 -4.86 -9.35
C ALA A 129 38.22 -5.78 -9.60
N ALA A 130 39.14 -5.38 -10.48
CA ALA A 130 40.40 -6.09 -10.70
C ALA A 130 41.28 -6.09 -9.42
N TRP A 131 41.33 -4.96 -8.70
CA TRP A 131 42.03 -4.82 -7.42
C TRP A 131 41.35 -5.53 -6.24
N ALA A 132 40.01 -5.55 -6.21
CA ALA A 132 39.21 -6.05 -5.10
C ALA A 132 39.04 -7.57 -5.12
N ARG A 133 38.99 -8.18 -6.31
CA ARG A 133 38.88 -9.64 -6.47
C ARG A 133 39.89 -10.43 -5.61
N PRO A 134 41.20 -10.18 -5.67
CA PRO A 134 42.17 -10.93 -4.85
C PRO A 134 42.00 -10.68 -3.34
N ARG A 135 41.60 -9.47 -2.93
CA ARG A 135 41.36 -9.14 -1.51
C ARG A 135 40.10 -9.80 -0.95
N LEU A 136 39.02 -9.83 -1.73
CA LEU A 136 37.78 -10.53 -1.34
C LEU A 136 38.00 -12.03 -1.21
N GLN A 137 38.85 -12.62 -2.06
CA GLN A 137 39.28 -14.02 -1.92
C GLN A 137 40.07 -14.22 -0.61
N ALA A 138 41.05 -13.37 -0.33
CA ALA A 138 41.81 -13.44 0.92
C ALA A 138 40.93 -13.27 2.18
N LEU A 139 39.92 -12.40 2.11
CA LEU A 139 39.00 -12.13 3.21
C LEU A 139 38.01 -13.30 3.40
N ARG A 140 37.52 -13.90 2.31
CA ARG A 140 36.74 -15.15 2.36
C ARG A 140 37.52 -16.25 3.07
N ASP A 141 38.79 -16.43 2.72
CA ASP A 141 39.63 -17.47 3.31
C ASP A 141 39.94 -17.16 4.79
N ALA A 142 40.05 -15.88 5.16
CA ALA A 142 40.14 -15.45 6.56
C ALA A 142 38.86 -15.75 7.35
N VAL A 143 37.68 -15.46 6.80
CA VAL A 143 36.38 -15.75 7.44
C VAL A 143 36.19 -17.26 7.63
N VAL A 144 36.52 -18.08 6.63
CA VAL A 144 36.48 -19.54 6.76
C VAL A 144 37.36 -20.03 7.91
N ARG A 145 38.56 -19.46 8.06
CA ARG A 145 39.47 -19.77 9.19
C ARG A 145 38.91 -19.34 10.54
N ILE A 146 38.29 -18.16 10.62
CA ILE A 146 37.66 -17.65 11.86
C ILE A 146 36.46 -18.53 12.25
N LEU A 147 35.61 -18.90 11.30
CA LEU A 147 34.46 -19.78 11.54
C LEU A 147 34.91 -21.17 12.01
N ALA A 148 35.99 -21.71 11.45
CA ALA A 148 36.60 -22.95 11.94
C ALA A 148 37.07 -22.82 13.40
N ARG A 149 37.73 -21.71 13.76
CA ARG A 149 38.15 -21.42 15.15
C ARG A 149 36.98 -21.24 16.11
N LEU A 150 35.92 -20.57 15.69
CA LEU A 150 34.71 -20.39 16.50
C LEU A 150 33.96 -21.71 16.71
N ARG A 151 33.95 -22.60 15.71
CA ARG A 151 33.41 -23.96 15.84
C ARG A 151 34.18 -24.74 16.90
N ASP A 152 35.50 -24.62 16.89
CA ASP A 152 36.40 -25.23 17.88
C ASP A 152 36.18 -24.67 19.29
N LEU A 153 36.04 -23.35 19.43
CA LEU A 153 35.74 -22.69 20.70
C LEU A 153 34.36 -23.10 21.25
N ALA A 154 33.35 -23.17 20.38
CA ALA A 154 32.02 -23.64 20.76
C ALA A 154 32.06 -25.10 21.23
N ALA A 155 32.83 -25.97 20.55
CA ALA A 155 33.03 -27.35 20.99
C ALA A 155 33.68 -27.43 22.39
N ARG A 156 34.61 -26.52 22.70
CA ARG A 156 35.27 -26.41 24.02
C ARG A 156 34.39 -25.78 25.10
N ALA A 157 33.38 -24.97 24.74
CA ALA A 157 32.46 -24.33 25.68
C ALA A 157 31.33 -25.26 26.18
N ILE A 158 30.95 -26.28 25.39
CA ILE A 158 29.91 -27.26 25.74
C ILE A 158 30.20 -28.01 27.06
N PRO A 159 31.43 -28.44 27.37
CA PRO A 159 31.81 -28.96 28.69
C PRO A 159 31.57 -27.97 29.85
N TRP A 160 31.93 -26.69 29.68
CA TRP A 160 31.79 -25.67 30.71
C TRP A 160 30.34 -25.36 31.08
N LEU A 161 29.45 -25.33 30.09
CA LEU A 161 28.00 -25.19 30.32
C LEU A 161 27.43 -26.36 31.14
N ARG A 162 27.97 -27.58 30.97
CA ARG A 162 27.61 -28.73 31.81
C ARG A 162 28.09 -28.56 33.26
N VAL A 163 29.28 -27.98 33.46
CA VAL A 163 29.82 -27.69 34.80
C VAL A 163 28.98 -26.63 35.51
N LEU A 164 28.63 -25.53 34.84
CA LEU A 164 27.75 -24.48 35.37
C LEU A 164 26.37 -25.01 35.75
N ARG A 165 25.77 -25.88 34.93
CA ARG A 165 24.51 -26.57 35.27
C ARG A 165 24.64 -27.39 36.55
N ASN A 166 25.75 -28.11 36.70
CA ASN A 166 26.00 -28.95 37.87
C ASN A 166 26.35 -28.13 39.12
N LEU A 167 26.91 -26.92 38.97
CA LEU A 167 27.12 -25.96 40.04
C LEU A 167 25.81 -25.30 40.47
N ALA A 168 24.98 -24.86 39.52
CA ALA A 168 23.64 -24.34 39.80
C ALA A 168 22.77 -25.38 40.52
N ALA A 169 22.81 -26.65 40.11
CA ALA A 169 22.14 -27.76 40.79
C ALA A 169 22.69 -28.07 42.19
N ARG A 170 23.97 -27.74 42.46
CA ARG A 170 24.58 -27.85 43.79
C ARG A 170 24.21 -26.67 44.69
N ALA A 171 24.22 -25.45 44.17
CA ALA A 171 23.72 -24.26 44.84
C ALA A 171 22.24 -24.42 45.21
N LEU A 172 21.43 -25.01 44.31
CA LEU A 172 20.03 -25.37 44.53
C LEU A 172 19.82 -26.28 45.76
N ARG A 173 20.75 -27.22 45.99
CA ARG A 173 20.68 -28.17 47.11
C ARG A 173 21.05 -27.52 48.44
N ARG A 174 21.91 -26.50 48.43
CA ARG A 174 22.31 -25.75 49.64
C ARG A 174 21.27 -24.71 50.07
N LEU A 175 20.47 -24.19 49.15
CA LEU A 175 19.48 -23.12 49.44
C LEU A 175 18.10 -23.64 49.90
N ARG A 176 17.96 -24.95 50.12
CA ARG A 176 16.69 -25.60 50.51
C ARG A 176 16.23 -25.29 51.95
N GLY A 177 16.97 -24.46 52.70
CA GLY A 177 16.71 -24.13 54.11
C GLY A 177 16.13 -22.73 54.39
N LEU A 178 15.87 -21.89 53.37
CA LEU A 178 15.39 -20.51 53.57
C LEU A 178 13.98 -20.31 52.97
N GLY A 179 13.03 -19.92 53.84
CA GLY A 179 11.72 -19.30 53.54
C GLY A 179 10.97 -19.77 52.29
N ALA A 180 10.15 -20.80 52.42
CA ALA A 180 9.56 -21.57 51.32
C ALA A 180 8.72 -20.77 50.29
N TRP A 181 8.05 -19.67 50.64
CA TRP A 181 7.09 -19.02 49.72
C TRP A 181 7.70 -17.97 48.79
N ALA A 182 8.53 -17.06 49.30
CA ALA A 182 9.26 -16.11 48.46
C ALA A 182 10.23 -16.84 47.52
N LEU A 183 10.83 -17.93 48.01
CA LEU A 183 11.69 -18.81 47.23
C LEU A 183 10.90 -19.52 46.12
N VAL A 184 9.67 -19.99 46.38
CA VAL A 184 8.81 -20.62 45.36
C VAL A 184 8.38 -19.63 44.28
N CYS A 185 8.05 -18.38 44.62
CA CYS A 185 7.73 -17.35 43.63
C CYS A 185 8.96 -16.96 42.78
N LEU A 186 10.13 -16.80 43.39
CA LEU A 186 11.40 -16.57 42.67
C LEU A 186 11.84 -17.80 41.86
N LEU A 187 11.57 -19.01 42.35
CA LEU A 187 11.82 -20.27 41.65
C LEU A 187 10.89 -20.44 40.45
N TYR A 188 9.61 -20.10 40.59
CA TYR A 188 8.65 -20.20 39.50
C TYR A 188 8.93 -19.13 38.43
N ALA A 189 9.20 -17.88 38.85
CA ALA A 189 9.62 -16.81 37.95
C ALA A 189 10.96 -17.12 37.29
N GLY A 190 11.93 -17.66 38.03
CA GLY A 190 13.25 -18.05 37.55
C GLY A 190 13.21 -19.25 36.60
N VAL A 191 12.42 -20.28 36.90
CA VAL A 191 12.22 -21.44 36.01
C VAL A 191 11.43 -21.04 34.78
N LEU A 192 10.41 -20.20 34.90
CA LEU A 192 9.66 -19.68 33.76
C LEU A 192 10.55 -18.78 32.89
N ALA A 193 11.34 -17.90 33.50
CA ALA A 193 12.35 -17.09 32.82
C ALA A 193 13.44 -17.95 32.16
N LEU A 194 13.91 -19.03 32.79
CA LEU A 194 14.86 -19.96 32.20
C LEU A 194 14.23 -20.78 31.08
N ARG A 195 12.94 -21.11 31.16
CA ARG A 195 12.22 -21.87 30.12
C ARG A 195 11.92 -20.97 28.92
N THR A 196 11.54 -19.71 29.14
CA THR A 196 11.39 -18.70 28.10
C THR A 196 12.74 -18.29 27.52
N LEU A 197 13.78 -18.10 28.33
CA LEU A 197 15.16 -17.85 27.87
C LEU A 197 15.74 -19.06 27.14
N ARG A 198 15.43 -20.30 27.53
CA ARG A 198 15.85 -21.50 26.80
C ARG A 198 15.08 -21.63 25.49
N GLY A 199 13.77 -21.41 25.49
CA GLY A 199 12.97 -21.37 24.26
C GLY A 199 13.38 -20.23 23.34
N PHE A 200 13.74 -19.08 23.91
CA PHE A 200 14.28 -17.92 23.20
C PHE A 200 15.70 -18.20 22.70
N ALA A 201 16.60 -18.76 23.51
CA ALA A 201 17.96 -19.12 23.11
C ALA A 201 17.96 -20.22 22.05
N ILE A 202 17.07 -21.23 22.13
CA ILE A 202 16.91 -22.23 21.07
C ILE A 202 16.35 -21.59 19.80
N ARG A 203 15.39 -20.68 19.90
CA ARG A 203 14.87 -19.93 18.74
C ARG A 203 15.85 -18.89 18.20
N ALA A 204 16.67 -18.28 19.05
CA ALA A 204 17.67 -17.27 18.72
C ALA A 204 18.93 -17.92 18.16
N ILE A 205 19.38 -19.05 18.71
CA ILE A 205 20.40 -19.93 18.12
C ILE A 205 19.85 -20.54 16.83
N GLY A 206 18.56 -20.87 16.76
CA GLY A 206 17.86 -21.24 15.53
C GLY A 206 17.89 -20.11 14.49
N ARG A 207 17.65 -18.86 14.90
CA ARG A 207 17.73 -17.66 14.05
C ARG A 207 19.17 -17.24 13.72
N LEU A 208 20.15 -17.53 14.58
CA LEU A 208 21.58 -17.29 14.35
C LEU A 208 22.16 -18.37 13.44
N ARG A 209 21.75 -19.62 13.60
CA ARG A 209 21.93 -20.66 12.57
C ARG A 209 21.21 -20.26 11.30
N ALA A 210 20.00 -19.70 11.38
CA ALA A 210 19.31 -19.17 10.24
C ALA A 210 20.09 -18.02 9.60
N LEU A 211 20.79 -17.16 10.35
CA LEU A 211 21.68 -16.10 9.85
C LEU A 211 22.96 -16.65 9.20
N GLY A 212 23.54 -17.73 9.76
CA GLY A 212 24.67 -18.45 9.18
C GLY A 212 24.27 -19.23 7.92
N THR A 213 23.11 -19.87 7.92
CA THR A 213 22.51 -20.41 6.70
C THR A 213 22.01 -19.31 5.79
N PHE A 214 21.65 -18.13 6.28
CA PHE A 214 21.25 -16.97 5.48
C PHE A 214 22.44 -16.38 4.75
N THR A 215 23.65 -16.38 5.32
CA THR A 215 24.86 -15.95 4.59
C THR A 215 25.25 -16.96 3.52
N VAL A 216 25.18 -18.26 3.81
CA VAL A 216 25.42 -19.32 2.82
C VAL A 216 24.29 -19.40 1.78
N GLN A 217 23.03 -19.27 2.20
CA GLN A 217 21.86 -19.21 1.33
C GLN A 217 21.83 -17.90 0.57
N ALA A 218 22.28 -16.77 1.11
CA ALA A 218 22.45 -15.52 0.37
C ALA A 218 23.49 -15.71 -0.73
N LEU A 219 24.57 -16.44 -0.46
CA LEU A 219 25.56 -16.82 -1.47
C LEU A 219 24.98 -17.77 -2.53
N VAL A 220 24.18 -18.76 -2.12
CA VAL A 220 23.46 -19.66 -3.04
C VAL A 220 22.34 -18.92 -3.79
N TRP A 221 21.76 -17.90 -3.18
CA TRP A 221 20.76 -16.99 -3.74
C TRP A 221 21.37 -16.08 -4.79
N LEU A 222 22.58 -15.59 -4.54
CA LEU A 222 23.44 -14.88 -5.49
C LEU A 222 23.87 -15.80 -6.65
N ARG A 223 23.95 -17.12 -6.39
CA ARG A 223 24.25 -18.14 -7.42
C ARG A 223 23.03 -18.48 -8.27
N ALA A 224 21.81 -18.38 -7.74
CA ALA A 224 20.60 -18.42 -8.56
C ALA A 224 20.58 -17.18 -9.45
N SER A 225 20.44 -17.38 -10.76
CA SER A 225 20.59 -16.36 -11.81
C SER A 225 19.85 -15.07 -11.44
N VAL A 226 20.57 -14.08 -10.92
CA VAL A 226 20.01 -12.74 -10.72
C VAL A 226 19.66 -12.21 -12.11
N PRO A 227 18.41 -11.79 -12.36
CA PRO A 227 18.04 -11.28 -13.67
C PRO A 227 18.98 -10.16 -14.10
N ALA A 228 19.42 -10.17 -15.35
CA ALA A 228 20.34 -9.15 -15.87
C ALA A 228 19.78 -7.74 -15.67
N ALA A 229 18.45 -7.59 -15.80
CA ALA A 229 17.75 -6.33 -15.53
C ALA A 229 17.93 -5.83 -14.08
N VAL A 230 17.93 -6.73 -13.09
CA VAL A 230 18.21 -6.37 -11.68
C VAL A 230 19.64 -5.89 -11.51
N VAL A 231 20.61 -6.54 -12.14
CA VAL A 231 22.03 -6.13 -12.07
C VAL A 231 22.23 -4.75 -12.67
N VAL A 232 21.62 -4.49 -13.84
CA VAL A 232 21.66 -3.17 -14.50
C VAL A 232 21.01 -2.11 -13.62
N LEU A 233 19.80 -2.38 -13.10
CA LEU A 233 19.08 -1.45 -12.23
C LEU A 233 19.87 -1.14 -10.95
N ALA A 234 20.36 -2.17 -10.26
CA ALA A 234 21.17 -2.01 -9.06
C ALA A 234 22.44 -1.21 -9.34
N THR A 235 23.08 -1.41 -10.49
CA THR A 235 24.24 -0.61 -10.91
C THR A 235 23.86 0.86 -11.06
N ILE A 236 22.76 1.17 -11.76
CA ILE A 236 22.28 2.55 -11.93
C ILE A 236 21.99 3.22 -10.58
N VAL A 237 21.28 2.52 -9.68
CA VAL A 237 20.93 3.05 -8.36
C VAL A 237 22.19 3.21 -7.49
N THR A 238 23.14 2.27 -7.54
CA THR A 238 24.43 2.39 -6.83
C THR A 238 25.24 3.59 -7.33
N LEU A 239 25.25 3.83 -8.65
CA LEU A 239 25.89 5.02 -9.22
C LEU A 239 25.21 6.30 -8.74
N SER A 240 23.88 6.33 -8.66
CA SER A 240 23.15 7.46 -8.09
C SER A 240 23.51 7.68 -6.61
N PHE A 241 23.62 6.63 -5.81
CA PHE A 241 24.05 6.72 -4.41
C PHE A 241 25.45 7.31 -4.31
N LEU A 242 26.41 6.75 -5.05
CA LEU A 242 27.79 7.24 -5.09
C LEU A 242 27.85 8.71 -5.54
N MET A 243 27.11 9.08 -6.57
CA MET A 243 27.06 10.47 -7.02
C MET A 243 26.49 11.39 -5.95
N PHE A 244 25.44 10.97 -5.25
CA PHE A 244 24.85 11.76 -4.18
C PHE A 244 25.83 11.98 -3.03
N VAL A 245 26.45 10.90 -2.51
CA VAL A 245 27.31 10.98 -1.32
C VAL A 245 28.74 11.48 -1.58
N LEU A 246 29.21 11.45 -2.84
CA LEU A 246 30.56 11.93 -3.20
C LEU A 246 30.58 13.35 -3.79
N THR A 247 29.41 13.96 -4.02
CA THR A 247 29.31 15.32 -4.55
C THR A 247 28.96 16.28 -3.41
N GLU A 248 29.86 17.20 -3.08
CA GLU A 248 29.60 18.27 -2.11
C GLU A 248 29.45 19.62 -2.84
N PRO A 249 28.35 20.38 -2.64
CA PRO A 249 27.15 20.04 -1.86
C PRO A 249 26.26 19.00 -2.58
N ALA A 250 25.64 18.09 -1.81
CA ALA A 250 24.86 16.99 -2.34
C ALA A 250 23.63 17.47 -3.14
N PRO A 251 23.62 17.31 -4.47
CA PRO A 251 22.50 17.77 -5.30
C PRO A 251 21.28 16.85 -5.09
N ARG A 252 20.27 17.35 -4.37
CA ARG A 252 19.03 16.62 -4.06
C ARG A 252 18.33 16.02 -5.30
N TRP A 253 18.49 16.63 -6.47
CA TRP A 253 17.91 16.11 -7.71
C TRP A 253 18.51 14.76 -8.14
N ILE A 254 19.78 14.46 -7.82
CA ILE A 254 20.40 13.16 -8.11
C ILE A 254 19.70 12.06 -7.31
N LEU A 255 19.39 12.33 -6.04
CA LEU A 255 18.66 11.40 -5.19
C LEU A 255 17.25 11.14 -5.75
N LEU A 256 16.53 12.19 -6.15
CA LEU A 256 15.20 12.06 -6.75
C LEU A 256 15.23 11.24 -8.06
N LEU A 257 16.26 11.43 -8.89
CA LEU A 257 16.47 10.59 -10.07
C LEU A 257 16.76 9.13 -9.69
N GLY A 258 17.54 8.90 -8.64
CA GLY A 258 17.81 7.56 -8.10
C GLY A 258 16.55 6.86 -7.62
N VAL A 259 15.68 7.57 -6.89
CA VAL A 259 14.37 7.09 -6.44
C VAL A 259 13.45 6.77 -7.62
N LEU A 260 13.39 7.65 -8.61
CA LEU A 260 12.59 7.43 -9.83
C LEU A 260 13.10 6.21 -10.61
N ALA A 261 14.41 6.09 -10.77
CA ALA A 261 15.04 4.95 -11.42
C ALA A 261 14.76 3.65 -10.65
N ALA A 262 14.86 3.68 -9.32
CA ALA A 262 14.53 2.54 -8.47
C ALA A 262 13.06 2.09 -8.63
N ALA A 263 12.11 3.02 -8.58
CA ALA A 263 10.69 2.72 -8.71
C ALA A 263 10.34 2.20 -10.12
N LEU A 264 10.66 2.96 -11.17
CA LEU A 264 10.34 2.59 -12.55
C LEU A 264 11.12 1.36 -13.02
N GLY A 265 12.38 1.26 -12.59
CA GLY A 265 13.22 0.11 -12.89
C GLY A 265 12.69 -1.16 -12.24
N THR A 266 12.31 -1.11 -10.96
CA THR A 266 11.74 -2.28 -10.27
C THR A 266 10.44 -2.71 -10.95
N HIS A 267 9.59 -1.76 -11.34
CA HIS A 267 8.39 -2.02 -12.13
C HIS A 267 8.71 -2.75 -13.45
N GLY A 268 9.71 -2.28 -14.19
CA GLY A 268 10.17 -2.91 -15.43
C GLY A 268 10.71 -4.32 -15.21
N VAL A 269 11.50 -4.53 -14.15
CA VAL A 269 12.01 -5.85 -13.76
C VAL A 269 10.85 -6.79 -13.42
N LEU A 270 9.90 -6.37 -12.60
CA LEU A 270 8.75 -7.18 -12.20
C LEU A 270 7.94 -7.64 -13.41
N ARG A 271 7.64 -6.72 -14.34
CA ARG A 271 6.92 -7.04 -15.57
C ARG A 271 7.71 -7.92 -16.53
N GLY A 272 9.03 -7.75 -16.59
CA GLY A 272 9.91 -8.59 -17.43
C GLY A 272 10.01 -10.03 -16.93
N GLU A 273 10.11 -10.23 -15.62
CA GLU A 273 10.24 -11.56 -15.01
C GLU A 273 8.89 -12.28 -14.85
N HIS A 274 7.79 -11.55 -14.65
CA HIS A 274 6.45 -12.11 -14.46
C HIS A 274 5.41 -11.53 -15.43
N PRO A 275 5.61 -11.60 -16.76
CA PRO A 275 4.73 -10.95 -17.73
C PRO A 275 3.28 -11.42 -17.58
N ARG A 276 3.07 -12.73 -17.45
CA ARG A 276 1.72 -13.32 -17.31
C ARG A 276 0.95 -12.80 -16.10
N THR A 277 1.62 -12.61 -14.96
CA THR A 277 0.95 -12.14 -13.73
C THR A 277 0.43 -10.72 -13.90
N PHE A 278 1.22 -9.85 -14.52
CA PHE A 278 0.87 -8.45 -14.70
C PHE A 278 -0.01 -8.19 -15.94
N GLU A 279 0.05 -9.05 -16.97
CA GLU A 279 -0.88 -9.04 -18.12
C GLU A 279 -2.32 -9.35 -17.70
N LEU A 280 -2.50 -10.17 -16.65
CA LEU A 280 -3.81 -10.47 -16.06
C LEU A 280 -4.36 -9.32 -15.19
N GLY A 281 -3.71 -8.16 -15.18
CA GLY A 281 -4.17 -6.97 -14.48
C GLY A 281 -3.73 -6.87 -13.01
N ALA A 282 -2.78 -7.70 -12.56
CA ALA A 282 -2.20 -7.53 -11.23
C ALA A 282 -1.51 -6.16 -11.11
N ASP A 283 -1.66 -5.50 -9.97
CA ASP A 283 -1.00 -4.22 -9.71
C ASP A 283 0.42 -4.47 -9.17
N SER A 284 1.40 -3.78 -9.76
CA SER A 284 2.82 -3.81 -9.35
C SER A 284 3.16 -2.65 -8.40
N THR A 285 2.26 -1.69 -8.25
CA THR A 285 2.46 -0.48 -7.44
C THR A 285 2.87 -0.79 -6.00
N PRO A 286 2.28 -1.79 -5.32
CA PRO A 286 2.67 -2.12 -3.95
C PRO A 286 4.15 -2.52 -3.81
N GLN A 287 4.72 -3.18 -4.83
CA GLN A 287 6.11 -3.66 -4.89
C GLN A 287 7.14 -2.54 -5.14
N LEU A 288 6.68 -1.33 -5.43
CA LEU A 288 7.57 -0.20 -5.71
C LEU A 288 7.89 0.63 -4.46
N VAL A 289 7.09 0.51 -3.41
CA VAL A 289 7.17 1.34 -2.20
C VAL A 289 8.52 1.16 -1.51
N LEU A 290 8.87 -0.08 -1.17
CA LEU A 290 10.11 -0.37 -0.47
C LEU A 290 11.38 -0.01 -1.27
N PRO A 291 11.57 -0.43 -2.54
CA PRO A 291 12.72 -0.03 -3.33
C PRO A 291 12.87 1.50 -3.44
N ALA A 292 11.77 2.23 -3.63
CA ALA A 292 11.78 3.68 -3.73
C ALA A 292 12.17 4.35 -2.41
N LEU A 293 11.57 3.92 -1.28
CA LEU A 293 11.90 4.45 0.04
C LEU A 293 13.32 4.11 0.46
N TYR A 294 13.81 2.91 0.17
CA TYR A 294 15.20 2.52 0.42
C TYR A 294 16.17 3.40 -0.37
N ALA A 295 15.89 3.63 -1.66
CA ALA A 295 16.70 4.48 -2.52
C ALA A 295 16.71 5.95 -2.07
N LEU A 296 15.65 6.41 -1.40
CA LEU A 296 15.59 7.74 -0.79
C LEU A 296 16.38 7.78 0.53
N ALA A 297 16.13 6.82 1.41
CA ALA A 297 16.55 6.85 2.81
C ALA A 297 18.05 6.61 3.00
N ILE A 298 18.58 5.58 2.33
CA ILE A 298 19.92 5.07 2.66
C ILE A 298 21.04 6.03 2.26
N PRO A 299 21.02 6.69 1.08
CA PRO A 299 22.05 7.67 0.75
C PRO A 299 22.05 8.87 1.70
N LEU A 300 20.86 9.35 2.10
CA LEU A 300 20.73 10.40 3.11
C LEU A 300 21.29 9.96 4.47
N PHE A 301 21.00 8.72 4.87
CA PHE A 301 21.53 8.17 6.11
C PHE A 301 23.05 8.03 6.08
N ILE A 302 23.63 7.63 4.96
CA ILE A 302 25.09 7.53 4.77
C ILE A 302 25.73 8.91 4.84
N ASP A 303 25.16 9.92 4.17
CA ASP A 303 25.64 11.30 4.17
C ASP A 303 25.77 11.87 5.59
N GLU A 304 24.81 11.55 6.47
CA GLU A 304 24.82 12.00 7.87
C GLU A 304 25.75 11.20 8.78
N ASN A 305 25.94 9.90 8.54
CA ASN A 305 26.56 9.00 9.52
C ASN A 305 27.94 8.46 9.09
N ALA A 306 28.30 8.53 7.82
CA ALA A 306 29.59 8.07 7.31
C ALA A 306 30.47 9.26 6.92
N ARG A 307 31.76 9.19 7.21
CA ARG A 307 32.73 10.24 6.87
C ARG A 307 33.98 9.65 6.22
N GLY A 308 34.63 10.48 5.40
CA GLY A 308 35.92 10.17 4.78
C GLY A 308 35.88 8.95 3.87
N LEU A 309 36.90 8.10 3.99
CA LEU A 309 37.11 6.97 3.07
C LEU A 309 36.03 5.88 3.15
N TRP A 310 35.20 5.85 4.20
CA TRP A 310 34.15 4.84 4.37
C TRP A 310 32.91 5.10 3.50
N VAL A 311 32.64 6.35 3.15
CA VAL A 311 31.47 6.78 2.39
C VAL A 311 31.23 5.96 1.09
N PRO A 312 32.21 5.81 0.17
CA PRO A 312 32.01 5.03 -1.05
C PRO A 312 31.74 3.54 -0.77
N PHE A 313 32.36 2.96 0.27
CA PHE A 313 32.10 1.56 0.63
C PHE A 313 30.70 1.36 1.18
N CYS A 314 30.20 2.29 2.02
CA CYS A 314 28.82 2.30 2.49
C CYS A 314 27.83 2.42 1.33
N ALA A 315 28.09 3.30 0.36
CA ALA A 315 27.24 3.47 -0.82
C ALA A 315 27.19 2.21 -1.71
N ILE A 316 28.34 1.55 -1.93
CA ILE A 316 28.40 0.28 -2.65
C ILE A 316 27.64 -0.81 -1.89
N ALA A 317 27.84 -0.93 -0.58
CA ALA A 317 27.11 -1.89 0.25
C ALA A 317 25.59 -1.63 0.22
N ALA A 318 25.17 -0.36 0.26
CA ALA A 318 23.78 0.04 0.12
C ALA A 318 23.19 -0.36 -1.25
N GLY A 319 23.96 -0.21 -2.33
CA GLY A 319 23.60 -0.67 -3.66
C GLY A 319 23.38 -2.18 -3.77
N LEU A 320 24.21 -2.98 -3.08
CA LEU A 320 24.01 -4.42 -2.96
C LEU A 320 22.75 -4.76 -2.14
N GLY A 321 22.50 -4.02 -1.06
CA GLY A 321 21.26 -4.15 -0.28
C GLY A 321 20.01 -3.83 -1.11
N PHE A 322 20.08 -2.79 -1.94
CA PHE A 322 19.01 -2.47 -2.91
C PHE A 322 18.78 -3.60 -3.90
N ALA A 323 19.85 -4.18 -4.47
CA ALA A 323 19.73 -5.33 -5.38
C ALA A 323 19.02 -6.51 -4.68
N ALA A 324 19.38 -6.81 -3.43
CA ALA A 324 18.76 -7.87 -2.65
C ALA A 324 17.27 -7.62 -2.43
N ILE A 325 16.87 -6.37 -2.14
CA ILE A 325 15.47 -5.97 -2.02
C ILE A 325 14.73 -6.20 -3.34
N VAL A 326 15.27 -5.76 -4.48
CA VAL A 326 14.60 -5.96 -5.78
C VAL A 326 14.46 -7.45 -6.13
N VAL A 327 15.47 -8.29 -5.87
CA VAL A 327 15.33 -9.74 -6.07
C VAL A 327 14.27 -10.33 -5.13
N ALA A 328 14.22 -9.86 -3.88
CA ALA A 328 13.20 -10.26 -2.92
C ALA A 328 11.80 -9.88 -3.40
N GLU A 329 11.60 -8.67 -3.89
CA GLU A 329 10.34 -8.22 -4.51
C GLU A 329 9.92 -9.13 -5.65
N VAL A 330 10.81 -9.37 -6.61
CA VAL A 330 10.54 -10.23 -7.78
C VAL A 330 10.14 -11.63 -7.36
N ARG A 331 10.81 -12.23 -6.37
CA ARG A 331 10.50 -13.59 -5.92
C ARG A 331 9.28 -13.66 -5.00
N SER A 332 8.93 -12.57 -4.34
CA SER A 332 7.76 -12.52 -3.45
C SER A 332 6.43 -12.55 -4.20
N VAL A 333 6.42 -12.20 -5.50
CA VAL A 333 5.21 -12.17 -6.35
C VAL A 333 4.52 -13.54 -6.43
N ARG A 334 5.27 -14.64 -6.35
CA ARG A 334 4.71 -16.00 -6.44
C ARG A 334 4.81 -16.71 -5.10
N GLU A 335 3.69 -16.75 -4.37
CA GLU A 335 3.63 -17.30 -3.01
C GLU A 335 4.05 -18.78 -2.92
N PHE A 336 3.87 -19.55 -4.00
CA PHE A 336 4.11 -20.99 -4.03
C PHE A 336 5.51 -21.39 -4.52
N GLU A 337 6.36 -20.43 -4.93
CA GLU A 337 7.71 -20.76 -5.38
C GLU A 337 8.66 -21.01 -4.20
N ARG A 338 9.56 -21.99 -4.37
CA ARG A 338 10.65 -22.25 -3.42
C ARG A 338 11.49 -20.98 -3.30
N GLY A 339 11.57 -20.41 -2.11
CA GLY A 339 12.29 -19.15 -1.88
C GLY A 339 11.40 -17.96 -1.54
N ALA A 340 10.07 -18.05 -1.68
CA ALA A 340 9.17 -16.92 -1.41
C ALA A 340 9.19 -16.49 0.06
N ALA A 341 9.33 -17.43 1.00
CA ALA A 341 9.44 -17.12 2.42
C ALA A 341 10.75 -16.38 2.75
N GLU A 342 11.87 -16.82 2.17
CA GLU A 342 13.16 -16.16 2.31
C GLU A 342 13.17 -14.78 1.65
N ALA A 343 12.54 -14.65 0.48
CA ALA A 343 12.36 -13.37 -0.20
C ALA A 343 11.62 -12.37 0.69
N ARG A 344 10.50 -12.80 1.29
CA ARG A 344 9.73 -11.98 2.24
C ARG A 344 10.56 -11.57 3.45
N LEU A 345 11.37 -12.47 4.01
CA LEU A 345 12.27 -12.12 5.10
C LEU A 345 13.28 -11.03 4.71
N VAL A 346 13.83 -11.08 3.50
CA VAL A 346 14.73 -10.05 2.97
C VAL A 346 14.00 -8.72 2.78
N ALA A 347 12.79 -8.73 2.22
CA ALA A 347 11.97 -7.54 2.05
C ALA A 347 11.59 -6.91 3.40
N ASP A 348 11.13 -7.71 4.37
CA ASP A 348 10.82 -7.26 5.73
C ASP A 348 12.05 -6.64 6.40
N ALA A 349 13.22 -7.29 6.30
CA ALA A 349 14.47 -6.75 6.81
C ALA A 349 14.85 -5.42 6.14
N GLY A 350 14.65 -5.31 4.82
CA GLY A 350 14.83 -4.07 4.05
C GLY A 350 13.89 -2.97 4.54
N ALA A 351 12.62 -3.30 4.82
CA ALA A 351 11.64 -2.36 5.33
C ALA A 351 12.02 -1.82 6.71
N TYR A 352 12.45 -2.69 7.65
CA TYR A 352 12.93 -2.24 8.96
C TYR A 352 14.22 -1.42 8.88
N LEU A 353 15.15 -1.77 8.00
CA LEU A 353 16.36 -0.99 7.77
C LEU A 353 16.02 0.41 7.20
N THR A 354 15.06 0.46 6.28
CA THR A 354 14.56 1.72 5.69
C THR A 354 13.84 2.57 6.73
N ALA A 355 13.01 1.94 7.58
CA ALA A 355 12.35 2.59 8.71
C ALA A 355 13.39 3.23 9.62
N PHE A 356 14.40 2.46 10.02
CA PHE A 356 15.47 2.95 10.88
C PHE A 356 16.18 4.16 10.27
N ALA A 357 16.56 4.07 9.00
CA ALA A 357 17.24 5.16 8.30
C ALA A 357 16.38 6.45 8.26
N LEU A 358 15.12 6.36 7.84
CA LEU A 358 14.22 7.52 7.75
C LEU A 358 13.88 8.11 9.11
N LEU A 359 13.61 7.26 10.12
CA LEU A 359 13.30 7.71 11.48
C LEU A 359 14.54 8.31 12.16
N SER A 360 15.74 7.81 11.88
CA SER A 360 16.99 8.43 12.36
C SER A 360 17.22 9.79 11.73
N LEU A 361 17.01 9.93 10.41
CA LEU A 361 17.11 11.21 9.72
C LEU A 361 16.13 12.24 10.25
N LEU A 362 14.96 11.79 10.72
CA LEU A 362 13.97 12.66 11.34
C LEU A 362 14.48 13.32 12.64
N TYR A 363 15.33 12.63 13.40
CA TYR A 363 15.91 13.19 14.61
C TYR A 363 17.18 14.00 14.33
N THR A 364 18.00 13.60 13.36
CA THR A 364 19.23 14.34 13.05
C THR A 364 18.95 15.67 12.34
N ARG A 365 17.89 15.73 11.52
CA ARG A 365 17.50 16.96 10.80
C ARG A 365 16.59 17.90 11.58
N ASP A 366 16.14 17.48 12.77
CA ASP A 366 15.29 18.23 13.70
C ASP A 366 14.22 19.13 13.03
N PRO A 367 13.31 18.56 12.22
CA PRO A 367 12.23 19.33 11.64
C PRO A 367 11.25 19.78 12.73
N SER A 368 10.45 20.81 12.44
CA SER A 368 9.40 21.27 13.36
C SER A 368 8.50 20.13 13.82
N LEU A 369 8.05 20.18 15.08
CA LEU A 369 7.27 19.10 15.70
C LEU A 369 6.09 18.60 14.83
N PRO A 370 5.24 19.48 14.23
CA PRO A 370 4.16 19.02 13.35
C PRO A 370 4.69 18.28 12.11
N ALA A 371 5.74 18.79 11.47
CA ALA A 371 6.37 18.14 10.32
C ALA A 371 7.01 16.80 10.72
N ALA A 372 7.59 16.71 11.92
CA ALA A 372 8.17 15.49 12.45
C ALA A 372 7.11 14.40 12.65
N ILE A 373 5.98 14.75 13.27
CA ILE A 373 4.85 13.84 13.52
C ILE A 373 4.28 13.33 12.19
N VAL A 374 3.99 14.25 11.25
CA VAL A 374 3.42 13.88 9.94
C VAL A 374 4.39 13.01 9.14
N THR A 375 5.69 13.33 9.16
CA THR A 375 6.70 12.53 8.46
C THR A 375 6.85 11.14 9.08
N ALA A 376 6.91 11.04 10.41
CA ALA A 376 6.95 9.75 11.11
C ALA A 376 5.71 8.90 10.80
N ALA A 377 4.53 9.51 10.79
CA ALA A 377 3.28 8.84 10.43
C ALA A 377 3.30 8.37 8.97
N LEU A 378 3.72 9.21 8.03
CA LEU A 378 3.82 8.84 6.62
C LEU A 378 4.78 7.67 6.40
N VAL A 379 5.98 7.73 7.00
CA VAL A 379 6.99 6.67 6.92
C VAL A 379 6.46 5.38 7.55
N GLY A 380 5.89 5.47 8.75
CA GLY A 380 5.27 4.34 9.44
C GLY A 380 4.12 3.72 8.66
N GLY A 381 3.29 4.54 8.00
CA GLY A 381 2.19 4.08 7.16
C GLY A 381 2.65 3.36 5.90
N LEU A 382 3.56 3.97 5.14
CA LEU A 382 4.09 3.38 3.90
C LEU A 382 4.84 2.07 4.16
N LEU A 383 5.62 1.99 5.23
CA LEU A 383 6.34 0.77 5.60
C LEU A 383 5.43 -0.26 6.29
N SER A 384 4.37 0.17 7.00
CA SER A 384 3.34 -0.77 7.46
C SER A 384 2.60 -1.38 6.28
N PHE A 385 2.25 -0.57 5.27
CA PHE A 385 1.65 -1.06 4.03
C PHE A 385 2.54 -2.12 3.37
N GLU A 386 3.85 -1.86 3.26
CA GLU A 386 4.83 -2.82 2.76
C GLU A 386 4.81 -4.16 3.52
N VAL A 387 4.88 -4.11 4.85
CA VAL A 387 4.89 -5.32 5.70
C VAL A 387 3.54 -6.07 5.62
N LEU A 388 2.43 -5.35 5.47
CA LEU A 388 1.08 -5.92 5.49
C LEU A 388 0.57 -6.38 4.12
N ARG A 389 1.16 -5.94 3.01
CA ARG A 389 0.64 -6.22 1.65
C ARG A 389 0.60 -7.71 1.30
N ASN A 390 1.44 -8.52 1.96
CA ASN A 390 1.52 -9.97 1.75
C ASN A 390 0.42 -10.74 2.49
N SER A 391 -0.56 -10.04 3.09
CA SER A 391 -1.77 -10.67 3.61
C SER A 391 -2.76 -10.94 2.48
N THR A 392 -3.52 -12.03 2.59
CA THR A 392 -4.55 -12.42 1.61
C THR A 392 -5.80 -11.51 1.63
N LEU A 393 -5.70 -10.33 2.24
CA LEU A 393 -6.82 -9.44 2.47
C LEU A 393 -7.01 -8.44 1.33
N GLY A 394 -8.17 -7.79 1.30
CA GLY A 394 -8.45 -6.73 0.34
C GLY A 394 -7.52 -5.53 0.56
N LEU A 395 -7.25 -4.79 -0.52
CA LEU A 395 -6.43 -3.57 -0.47
C LEU A 395 -6.94 -2.55 0.57
N LEU A 396 -8.27 -2.41 0.72
CA LEU A 396 -8.87 -1.49 1.68
C LEU A 396 -8.55 -1.87 3.14
N ASP A 397 -8.52 -3.17 3.46
CA ASP A 397 -8.13 -3.62 4.80
C ASP A 397 -6.66 -3.29 5.04
N ILE A 398 -5.78 -3.64 4.09
CA ILE A 398 -4.35 -3.36 4.19
C ILE A 398 -4.10 -1.85 4.38
N LEU A 399 -4.78 -0.99 3.61
CA LEU A 399 -4.69 0.46 3.74
C LEU A 399 -5.20 0.97 5.09
N THR A 400 -6.29 0.39 5.59
CA THR A 400 -6.86 0.75 6.91
C THR A 400 -5.87 0.41 8.03
N PHE A 401 -5.29 -0.79 8.00
CA PHE A 401 -4.29 -1.21 8.99
C PHE A 401 -2.97 -0.43 8.85
N ALA A 402 -2.55 -0.10 7.63
CA ALA A 402 -1.41 0.78 7.41
C ALA A 402 -1.65 2.19 7.95
N LEU A 403 -2.87 2.73 7.82
CA LEU A 403 -3.27 4.02 8.39
C LEU A 403 -3.25 3.99 9.92
N VAL A 404 -3.72 2.90 10.54
CA VAL A 404 -3.60 2.70 12.00
C VAL A 404 -2.13 2.69 12.41
N GLY A 405 -1.27 1.97 11.68
CA GLY A 405 0.17 1.99 11.90
C GLY A 405 0.77 3.39 11.78
N ALA A 406 0.37 4.16 10.77
CA ALA A 406 0.79 5.55 10.59
C ALA A 406 0.46 6.43 11.80
N LEU A 407 -0.80 6.40 12.26
CA LEU A 407 -1.27 7.21 13.38
C LEU A 407 -0.50 6.87 14.66
N VAL A 408 -0.35 5.58 14.97
CA VAL A 408 0.36 5.14 16.18
C VAL A 408 1.82 5.60 16.16
N ILE A 409 2.51 5.52 15.01
CA ILE A 409 3.90 5.97 14.91
C ILE A 409 4.02 7.51 14.98
N GLY A 410 3.06 8.24 14.43
CA GLY A 410 2.97 9.70 14.59
C GLY A 410 2.78 10.11 16.05
N GLU A 411 1.85 9.49 16.76
CA GLU A 411 1.60 9.73 18.19
C GLU A 411 2.80 9.37 19.06
N LEU A 412 3.48 8.26 18.77
CA LEU A 412 4.70 7.90 19.48
C LEU A 412 5.85 8.86 19.20
N ARG A 413 5.95 9.41 17.97
CA ARG A 413 6.92 10.47 17.68
C ARG A 413 6.63 11.74 18.47
N TRP A 414 5.35 12.07 18.68
CA TRP A 414 4.92 13.17 19.55
C TRP A 414 5.29 12.90 21.01
N ALA A 415 4.97 11.71 21.54
CA ALA A 415 5.30 11.35 22.92
C ALA A 415 6.81 11.36 23.18
N LEU A 416 7.61 10.81 22.27
CA LEU A 416 9.07 10.78 22.38
C LEU A 416 9.73 12.15 22.27
N HIS A 417 9.03 13.18 21.79
CA HIS A 417 9.56 14.55 21.81
C HIS A 417 9.77 15.08 23.24
N PHE A 418 8.96 14.63 24.20
CA PHE A 418 9.06 15.04 25.60
C PHE A 418 10.01 14.16 26.44
N VAL A 419 10.55 13.09 25.85
CA VAL A 419 11.48 12.19 26.52
C VAL A 419 12.91 12.60 26.13
N PRO A 420 13.83 12.83 27.09
CA PRO A 420 15.19 13.29 26.80
C PRO A 420 16.08 12.14 26.29
N LEU A 421 15.79 11.65 25.09
CA LEU A 421 16.56 10.65 24.35
C LEU A 421 17.41 11.33 23.28
N ASP A 422 18.63 10.85 23.12
CA ASP A 422 19.51 11.25 22.02
C ASP A 422 18.91 10.82 20.68
N GLY A 423 19.20 11.55 19.59
CA GLY A 423 18.51 11.39 18.31
C GLY A 423 18.49 9.95 17.79
N HIS A 424 19.63 9.24 17.84
CA HIS A 424 19.72 7.84 17.41
C HIS A 424 18.98 6.89 18.35
N LEU A 425 19.02 7.10 19.67
CA LEU A 425 18.27 6.30 20.65
C LEU A 425 16.76 6.47 20.48
N ALA A 426 16.31 7.70 20.20
CA ALA A 426 14.92 8.00 19.92
C ALA A 426 14.46 7.34 18.61
N ALA A 427 15.31 7.30 17.58
CA ALA A 427 15.06 6.57 16.35
C ALA A 427 14.95 5.05 16.57
N VAL A 428 15.83 4.47 17.39
CA VAL A 428 15.75 3.05 17.79
C VAL A 428 14.46 2.78 18.56
N ALA A 429 14.06 3.67 19.48
CA ALA A 429 12.79 3.55 20.21
C ALA A 429 11.57 3.53 19.26
N LEU A 430 11.54 4.44 18.26
CA LEU A 430 10.49 4.42 17.23
C LEU A 430 10.55 3.17 16.35
N LEU A 431 11.74 2.66 16.03
CA LEU A 431 11.88 1.42 15.26
C LEU A 431 11.32 0.22 16.04
N ILE A 432 11.59 0.13 17.35
CA ILE A 432 11.04 -0.92 18.22
C ILE A 432 9.52 -0.82 18.26
N ALA A 433 8.98 0.39 18.39
CA ALA A 433 7.54 0.62 18.32
C ALA A 433 6.96 0.21 16.97
N PHE A 434 7.59 0.59 15.86
CA PHE A 434 7.19 0.20 14.51
C PHE A 434 7.18 -1.31 14.33
N PHE A 435 8.22 -2.01 14.80
CA PHE A 435 8.28 -3.46 14.80
C PHE A 435 7.12 -4.08 15.60
N PHE A 436 6.84 -3.56 16.79
CA PHE A 436 5.74 -4.04 17.63
C PHE A 436 4.38 -3.86 16.93
N VAL A 437 4.10 -2.64 16.46
CA VAL A 437 2.81 -2.30 15.82
C VAL A 437 2.61 -3.10 14.54
N SER A 438 3.56 -3.03 13.60
CA SER A 438 3.46 -3.76 12.33
C SER A 438 3.38 -5.28 12.54
N GLY A 439 4.11 -5.83 13.50
CA GLY A 439 4.05 -7.25 13.87
C GLY A 439 2.70 -7.69 14.41
N VAL A 440 2.12 -6.92 15.33
CA VAL A 440 0.78 -7.20 15.90
C VAL A 440 -0.30 -7.08 14.83
N LEU A 441 -0.24 -6.03 14.00
CA LEU A 441 -1.18 -5.85 12.90
C LEU A 441 -1.07 -7.00 11.89
N ALA A 442 0.15 -7.40 11.51
CA ALA A 442 0.38 -8.50 10.58
C ALA A 442 -0.11 -9.85 11.14
N ALA A 443 0.05 -10.09 12.44
CA ALA A 443 -0.48 -11.27 13.11
C ALA A 443 -2.02 -11.25 13.15
N ARG A 444 -2.62 -10.08 13.37
CA ARG A 444 -4.08 -9.90 13.34
C ARG A 444 -4.66 -10.19 11.96
N LEU A 445 -4.04 -9.65 10.91
CA LEU A 445 -4.48 -9.84 9.52
C LEU A 445 -4.40 -11.30 9.08
N ARG A 446 -3.38 -12.03 9.55
CA ARG A 446 -3.21 -13.46 9.26
C ARG A 446 -4.13 -14.37 10.09
N GLY A 447 -4.97 -13.83 10.97
CA GLY A 447 -5.78 -14.63 11.90
C GLY A 447 -4.95 -15.40 12.94
N GLN A 448 -3.71 -14.99 13.16
CA GLN A 448 -2.73 -15.66 14.04
C GLN A 448 -2.52 -14.92 15.37
N LEU A 449 -3.31 -13.87 15.64
CA LEU A 449 -3.18 -13.11 16.88
C LEU A 449 -3.74 -13.92 18.07
N THR A 450 -2.87 -14.71 18.67
CA THR A 450 -3.11 -15.35 19.97
C THR A 450 -2.51 -14.50 21.08
N ARG A 451 -2.95 -14.73 22.33
CA ARG A 451 -2.33 -14.10 23.52
C ARG A 451 -0.84 -14.39 23.61
N GLU A 452 -0.41 -15.56 23.16
CA GLU A 452 1.00 -15.93 23.13
C GLU A 452 1.78 -15.08 22.12
N VAL A 453 1.28 -14.91 20.90
CA VAL A 453 1.94 -14.09 19.87
C VAL A 453 2.02 -12.62 20.32
N LEU A 454 0.93 -12.09 20.89
CA LEU A 454 0.92 -10.75 21.47
C LEU A 454 1.98 -10.60 22.56
N PHE A 455 2.06 -11.56 23.50
CA PHE A 455 3.08 -11.56 24.55
C PHE A 455 4.50 -11.62 23.98
N GLN A 456 4.74 -12.39 22.92
CA GLN A 456 6.06 -12.46 22.27
C GLN A 456 6.49 -11.10 21.68
N TYR A 457 5.59 -10.41 20.98
CA TYR A 457 5.87 -9.06 20.45
C TYR A 457 6.05 -8.03 21.57
N SER A 458 5.19 -8.04 22.59
CA SER A 458 5.31 -7.15 23.74
C SER A 458 6.60 -7.37 24.53
N ALA A 459 6.99 -8.63 24.74
CA ALA A 459 8.24 -8.95 25.44
C ALA A 459 9.47 -8.47 24.65
N LEU A 460 9.48 -8.61 23.32
CA LEU A 460 10.58 -8.12 22.51
C LEU A 460 10.66 -6.59 22.51
N ALA A 461 9.51 -5.92 22.45
CA ALA A 461 9.44 -4.46 22.55
C ALA A 461 9.93 -3.95 23.91
N ALA A 462 9.52 -4.61 25.00
CA ALA A 462 9.98 -4.29 26.35
C ALA A 462 11.49 -4.48 26.50
N ILE A 463 12.06 -5.57 25.98
CA ILE A 463 13.52 -5.79 25.97
C ILE A 463 14.22 -4.67 25.20
N GLY A 464 13.71 -4.29 24.02
CA GLY A 464 14.26 -3.18 23.24
C GLY A 464 14.23 -1.86 24.03
N ALA A 465 13.13 -1.56 24.71
CA ALA A 465 13.00 -0.35 25.54
C ALA A 465 13.98 -0.37 26.73
N VAL A 466 14.19 -1.53 27.37
CA VAL A 466 15.21 -1.70 28.42
C VAL A 466 16.61 -1.45 27.87
N VAL A 467 16.93 -1.92 26.66
CA VAL A 467 18.22 -1.66 26.02
C VAL A 467 18.42 -0.18 25.73
N VAL A 468 17.40 0.52 25.19
CA VAL A 468 17.47 1.96 24.92
C VAL A 468 17.67 2.77 26.21
N THR A 469 16.91 2.45 27.25
CA THR A 469 17.02 3.14 28.56
C THR A 469 18.35 2.85 29.24
N ALA A 470 18.85 1.61 29.18
CA ALA A 470 20.17 1.26 29.70
C ALA A 470 21.30 1.96 28.94
N ALA A 471 21.22 2.05 27.60
CA ALA A 471 22.20 2.75 26.79
C ALA A 471 22.24 4.26 27.13
N ARG A 472 21.07 4.87 27.36
CA ARG A 472 20.96 6.25 27.84
C ARG A 472 21.57 6.42 29.23
N ALA A 473 21.24 5.56 30.18
CA ALA A 473 21.76 5.62 31.55
C ALA A 473 23.28 5.44 31.61
N ALA A 474 23.84 4.65 30.69
CA ALA A 474 25.28 4.45 30.56
C ALA A 474 25.98 5.55 29.75
N ASN A 475 25.24 6.55 29.24
CA ASN A 475 25.76 7.63 28.41
C ASN A 475 26.55 7.13 27.19
N LEU A 476 26.06 6.05 26.56
CA LEU A 476 26.70 5.41 25.41
C LEU A 476 26.27 6.02 24.05
N ALA A 477 25.55 7.13 24.07
CA ALA A 477 24.94 7.74 22.90
C ALA A 477 25.51 9.13 22.62
#